data_AF-A0A0C3C0C7-F1
#
_entry.id   AF-A0A0C3C0C7-F1
#
_cell.length_a   1.000
_cell.length_b   1.000
_cell.length_c   1.000
_cell.angle_alpha   90.00
_cell.angle_beta   90.00
_cell.angle_gamma   90.00
#
_symmetry.space_group_name_H-M   'P 1'
#
loop_
_entity.id
_entity.type
_entity.pdbx_description
1 polymer ?
#
loop_
_entity_poly.entity_id
_entity_poly.type
_entity_poly.pdbx_seq_one_letter_code
_entity_poly.pdbx_strand_id
1 'polypeptide(L)'
;MLQFTRGCGVFTATTIDEWTPILALTFKWNFQSIKTLAVNHLSTIATAVDKIVLGRQYNIFEWLENAYTTLCWRDEALMIEKGMLLGVKDVIMIMAVCQGKNRSAFILDQ
;
A
#
# COMPACT_ATOMS: atom_id res chain seq x y z
N MET A 1 0.44 -44.36 20.42
CA MET A 1 -0.74 -43.49 20.27
C MET A 1 -0.29 -42.05 20.54
N LEU A 2 0.23 -41.36 19.52
CA LEU A 2 0.67 -39.97 19.65
C LEU A 2 -0.51 -39.07 19.31
N GLN A 3 -0.98 -38.33 20.30
CA GLN A 3 -2.06 -37.36 20.15
C GLN A 3 -1.55 -36.22 19.27
N PHE A 4 -2.02 -36.17 18.03
CA PHE A 4 -1.85 -35.02 17.15
C PHE A 4 -2.80 -33.93 17.65
N THR A 5 -2.32 -33.07 18.55
CA THR A 5 -3.05 -31.87 18.95
C THR A 5 -3.22 -31.00 17.70
N ARG A 6 -4.41 -31.10 17.08
CA ARG A 6 -4.90 -30.13 16.10
C ARG A 6 -5.22 -28.82 16.82
N GLY A 7 -4.18 -28.14 17.28
CA GLY A 7 -4.26 -26.71 17.49
C GLY A 7 -4.28 -26.09 16.10
N CYS A 8 -5.46 -25.84 15.54
CA CYS A 8 -5.57 -24.78 14.55
C CYS A 8 -5.29 -23.50 15.35
N GLY A 9 -4.01 -23.14 15.46
CA GLY A 9 -3.63 -21.85 16.01
C GLY A 9 -4.33 -20.83 15.14
N VAL A 10 -5.21 -20.03 15.74
CA VAL A 10 -5.75 -18.85 15.08
C VAL A 10 -4.57 -17.92 14.88
N PHE A 11 -3.83 -18.11 13.80
CA PHE A 11 -2.82 -17.18 13.34
C PHE A 11 -3.59 -15.97 12.82
N THR A 12 -3.97 -15.08 13.73
CA THR A 12 -4.38 -13.74 13.35
C THR A 12 -3.13 -13.06 12.82
N ALA A 13 -2.97 -13.04 11.49
CA ALA A 13 -2.00 -12.17 10.86
C ALA A 13 -2.29 -10.73 11.34
N THR A 14 -1.26 -10.03 11.82
CA THR A 14 -1.37 -8.67 12.34
C THR A 14 -0.42 -7.70 11.65
N THR A 15 0.59 -8.21 10.95
CA THR A 15 1.62 -7.41 10.30
C THR A 15 1.49 -7.41 8.78
N ILE A 16 2.07 -6.40 8.13
CA ILE A 16 2.10 -6.28 6.67
C ILE A 16 2.78 -7.51 6.05
N ASP A 17 3.86 -8.00 6.67
CA ASP A 17 4.63 -9.15 6.19
C ASP A 17 3.83 -10.47 6.25
N GLU A 18 2.87 -10.59 7.17
CA GLU A 18 1.99 -11.76 7.25
C GLU A 18 0.81 -11.68 6.28
N TRP A 19 0.25 -10.48 6.08
CA TRP A 19 -0.88 -10.28 5.18
C TRP A 19 -0.47 -10.22 3.71
N THR A 20 0.77 -9.85 3.39
CA THR A 20 1.27 -9.76 2.00
C THR A 20 1.27 -11.14 1.29
N PRO A 21 1.78 -12.24 1.89
CA PRO A 21 1.65 -13.58 1.33
C PRO A 21 0.21 -14.05 1.19
N ILE A 22 -0.66 -13.70 2.15
CA ILE A 22 -2.09 -14.01 2.08
C ILE A 22 -2.70 -13.31 0.87
N LEU A 23 -2.46 -12.01 0.70
CA LEU A 23 -2.90 -11.25 -0.46
C LEU A 23 -2.38 -11.86 -1.78
N ALA A 24 -1.11 -12.26 -1.82
CA ALA A 24 -0.51 -12.91 -2.98
C ALA A 24 -1.23 -14.21 -3.38
N LEU A 25 -1.55 -15.06 -2.40
CA LEU A 25 -2.28 -16.31 -2.62
C LEU A 25 -3.70 -16.04 -3.11
N THR A 26 -4.40 -15.07 -2.50
CA THR A 26 -5.76 -14.73 -2.93
C THR A 26 -5.81 -14.19 -4.35
N PHE A 27 -4.79 -13.41 -4.75
CA PHE A 27 -4.66 -12.92 -6.11
C PHE A 27 -4.37 -14.06 -7.10
N LYS A 28 -3.44 -14.96 -6.74
CA LYS A 28 -3.05 -16.11 -7.58
C LYS A 28 -4.22 -17.07 -7.83
N TRP A 29 -5.07 -17.29 -6.84
CA TRP A 29 -6.19 -18.24 -6.92
C TRP A 29 -7.55 -17.56 -7.15
N ASN A 30 -7.57 -16.24 -7.31
CA ASN A 30 -8.77 -15.45 -7.53
C ASN A 30 -9.85 -15.60 -6.43
N PHE A 31 -9.42 -15.74 -5.17
CA PHE A 31 -10.31 -15.84 -4.01
C PHE A 31 -10.79 -14.46 -3.57
N GLN A 32 -11.88 -14.00 -4.18
CA GLN A 32 -12.32 -12.61 -4.04
C GLN A 32 -12.75 -12.24 -2.61
N SER A 33 -13.41 -13.13 -1.87
CA SER A 33 -13.84 -12.87 -0.49
C SER A 33 -12.65 -12.66 0.45
N ILE A 34 -11.63 -13.51 0.34
CA ILE A 34 -10.41 -13.44 1.16
C ILE A 34 -9.54 -12.25 0.69
N LYS A 35 -9.52 -11.95 -0.61
CA LYS A 35 -8.87 -10.75 -1.15
C LYS A 35 -9.44 -9.50 -0.49
N THR A 36 -10.77 -9.35 -0.44
CA THR A 36 -11.43 -8.20 0.21
C THR A 36 -11.06 -8.11 1.69
N LEU A 37 -11.01 -9.24 2.41
CA LEU A 37 -10.59 -9.25 3.81
C LEU A 37 -9.13 -8.80 3.99
N ALA A 38 -8.22 -9.33 3.18
CA ALA A 38 -6.80 -8.96 3.22
C ALA A 38 -6.59 -7.48 2.88
N VAL A 39 -7.30 -6.96 1.87
CA VAL A 39 -7.29 -5.54 1.51
C VAL A 39 -7.82 -4.69 2.68
N ASN A 40 -8.94 -5.06 3.30
CA ASN A 40 -9.47 -4.30 4.43
C ASN A 40 -8.47 -4.22 5.59
N HIS A 41 -7.85 -5.34 5.97
CA HIS A 41 -6.83 -5.34 7.02
C HIS A 41 -5.60 -4.52 6.65
N LEU A 42 -5.00 -4.77 5.48
CA LEU A 42 -3.83 -4.03 5.01
C LEU A 42 -4.10 -2.53 4.88
N SER A 43 -5.32 -2.12 4.51
CA SER A 43 -5.66 -0.69 4.41
C SER A 43 -5.48 0.07 5.72
N THR A 44 -5.60 -0.61 6.86
CA THR A 44 -5.48 -0.01 8.21
C THR A 44 -4.05 0.05 8.71
N ILE A 45 -3.20 -0.93 8.35
CA ILE A 45 -1.83 -1.05 8.86
C ILE A 45 -0.75 -0.59 7.88
N ALA A 46 -1.03 -0.59 6.57
CA ALA A 46 -0.06 -0.28 5.53
C ALA A 46 0.23 1.22 5.43
N THR A 47 1.50 1.57 5.28
CA THR A 47 1.90 2.96 5.00
C THR A 47 1.49 3.37 3.58
N ALA A 48 1.53 4.67 3.27
CA ALA A 48 1.25 5.15 1.91
C ALA A 48 2.18 4.52 0.86
N VAL A 49 3.43 4.24 1.23
CA VAL A 49 4.41 3.58 0.34
C VAL A 49 4.01 2.12 0.10
N ASP A 50 3.70 1.37 1.16
CA ASP A 50 3.26 -0.03 1.04
C ASP A 50 1.99 -0.15 0.21
N LYS A 51 1.05 0.80 0.39
CA LYS A 51 -0.19 0.90 -0.39
C LYS A 51 0.07 1.12 -1.88
N ILE A 52 1.11 1.88 -2.25
CA ILE A 52 1.49 2.07 -3.66
C ILE A 52 2.09 0.79 -4.23
N VAL A 53 3.05 0.18 -3.52
CA VAL A 53 3.74 -1.04 -3.96
C VAL A 53 2.75 -2.19 -4.12
N LEU A 54 1.99 -2.51 -3.07
CA LEU A 54 0.99 -3.58 -3.06
C LEU A 54 -0.19 -3.26 -4.00
N GLY A 55 -0.61 -1.99 -4.04
CA GLY A 55 -1.70 -1.54 -4.91
C GLY A 55 -1.39 -1.74 -6.38
N ARG A 56 -0.15 -1.48 -6.81
CA ARG A 56 0.28 -1.80 -8.18
C ARG A 56 0.45 -3.30 -8.41
N GLN A 57 1.05 -4.01 -7.48
CA GLN A 57 1.33 -5.43 -7.64
C GLN A 57 0.05 -6.28 -7.76
N TYR A 58 -1.01 -5.90 -7.03
CA TYR A 58 -2.26 -6.67 -6.96
C TYR A 58 -3.48 -5.96 -7.57
N ASN A 59 -3.25 -4.87 -8.31
CA ASN A 59 -4.26 -4.04 -8.99
C ASN A 59 -5.36 -3.51 -8.04
N ILE A 60 -4.97 -2.89 -6.94
CA ILE A 60 -5.85 -2.23 -5.96
C ILE A 60 -5.77 -0.71 -6.19
N PHE A 61 -6.52 -0.21 -7.17
CA PHE A 61 -6.43 1.18 -7.62
C PHE A 61 -6.88 2.20 -6.55
N GLU A 62 -7.83 1.83 -5.70
CA GLU A 62 -8.34 2.68 -4.60
C GLU A 62 -7.24 3.13 -3.64
N TRP A 63 -6.19 2.33 -3.48
CA TRP A 63 -5.05 2.67 -2.62
C TRP A 63 -4.11 3.68 -3.24
N LEU A 64 -3.99 3.68 -4.57
CA LEU A 64 -2.99 4.49 -5.29
C LEU A 64 -3.31 5.98 -5.18
N GLU A 65 -4.56 6.37 -5.46
CA GLU A 65 -4.97 7.78 -5.46
C GLU A 65 -4.78 8.43 -4.08
N ASN A 66 -5.28 7.76 -3.03
CA ASN A 66 -5.16 8.24 -1.66
C ASN A 66 -3.70 8.28 -1.19
N ALA A 67 -2.91 7.26 -1.53
CA ALA A 67 -1.52 7.19 -1.12
C ALA A 67 -0.65 8.26 -1.81
N TYR A 68 -0.80 8.47 -3.12
CA TYR A 68 -0.08 9.55 -3.82
C TYR A 68 -0.46 10.92 -3.26
N THR A 69 -1.73 11.12 -2.99
CA THR A 69 -2.26 12.35 -2.42
C THR A 69 -1.71 12.62 -1.01
N THR A 70 -1.65 11.58 -0.17
CA THR A 70 -1.10 11.66 1.20
C THR A 70 0.40 11.95 1.19
N LEU A 71 1.15 11.28 0.31
CA LEU A 71 2.59 11.55 0.15
C LEU A 71 2.85 12.97 -0.33
N CYS A 72 1.93 13.52 -1.12
CA CYS A 72 2.08 14.85 -1.65
C CYS A 72 1.93 15.98 -0.62
N TRP A 73 1.11 15.75 0.41
CA TRP A 73 0.90 16.74 1.47
C TRP A 73 1.91 16.63 2.62
N ARG A 74 2.69 15.57 2.69
CA ARG A 74 3.84 15.50 3.60
C ARG A 74 5.08 16.03 2.87
N ASP A 75 5.52 17.23 3.21
CA ASP A 75 6.79 17.85 2.77
C ASP A 75 8.06 17.06 3.15
N GLU A 76 7.95 15.86 3.72
CA GLU A 76 9.07 14.92 3.85
C GLU A 76 9.42 14.40 2.46
N ALA A 77 10.20 15.21 1.74
CA ALA A 77 10.88 14.88 0.49
C ALA A 77 11.22 13.39 0.48
N LEU A 78 10.61 12.66 -0.47
CA LEU A 78 10.82 11.24 -0.75
C LEU A 78 12.25 10.84 -0.40
N MET A 79 12.44 10.29 0.81
CA MET A 79 13.74 9.85 1.29
C MET A 79 14.29 8.90 0.23
N ILE A 80 15.52 9.13 -0.25
CA ILE A 80 16.08 8.47 -1.44
C ILE A 80 15.89 6.94 -1.40
N GLU A 81 15.99 6.35 -0.21
CA GLU A 81 15.77 4.93 0.05
C GLU A 81 14.33 4.46 -0.25
N LYS A 82 13.31 5.24 0.13
CA LYS A 82 11.90 4.98 -0.20
C LYS A 82 11.61 5.26 -1.68
N GLY A 83 12.28 6.24 -2.28
CA GLY A 83 12.20 6.52 -3.71
C GLY A 83 12.75 5.38 -4.57
N MET A 84 13.81 4.70 -4.12
CA MET A 84 14.31 3.48 -4.78
C MET A 84 13.31 2.33 -4.73
N LEU A 85 12.61 2.15 -3.60
CA LEU A 85 11.58 1.13 -3.44
C LEU A 85 10.34 1.39 -4.33
N LEU A 86 9.95 2.67 -4.46
CA LEU A 86 8.79 3.08 -5.24
C LEU A 86 9.01 2.94 -6.75
N GLY A 87 10.25 2.89 -7.24
CA GLY A 87 10.53 2.82 -8.66
C GLY A 87 10.18 4.12 -9.41
N VAL A 88 10.79 4.29 -10.59
CA VAL A 88 10.80 5.58 -11.31
C VAL A 88 9.38 6.07 -11.68
N LYS A 89 8.48 5.15 -12.04
CA LYS A 89 7.10 5.50 -12.43
C LYS A 89 6.29 6.10 -11.29
N ASP A 90 6.44 5.60 -10.07
CA ASP A 90 5.70 6.08 -8.90
C ASP A 90 6.22 7.44 -8.45
N VAL A 91 7.55 7.61 -8.45
CA VAL A 91 8.19 8.90 -8.15
C VAL A 91 7.72 9.99 -9.11
N ILE A 92 7.70 9.70 -10.42
CA ILE A 92 7.19 10.65 -11.44
C ILE A 92 5.72 10.97 -11.20
N MET A 93 4.89 9.97 -10.88
CA MET A 93 3.45 10.17 -10.66
C MET A 93 3.17 11.03 -9.42
N ILE A 94 3.90 10.79 -8.32
CA ILE A 94 3.85 11.62 -7.11
C ILE A 94 4.27 13.05 -7.43
N MET A 95 5.41 13.24 -8.11
CA MET A 95 5.88 14.57 -8.50
C MET A 95 4.87 15.31 -9.38
N ALA A 96 4.24 14.63 -10.34
CA ALA A 96 3.21 15.23 -11.19
C ALA A 96 1.99 15.71 -10.39
N VAL A 97 1.50 14.88 -9.45
CA VAL A 97 0.40 15.23 -8.55
C VAL A 97 0.77 16.44 -7.66
N CYS A 98 2.01 16.52 -7.19
CA CYS A 98 2.45 17.63 -6.34
C CYS A 98 2.73 18.93 -7.07
N GLN A 99 3.31 18.87 -8.27
CA GLN A 99 3.49 20.06 -9.09
C GLN A 99 2.14 20.69 -9.48
N GLY A 100 1.11 19.86 -9.70
CA GLY A 100 -0.25 20.35 -9.93
C GLY A 100 -0.83 21.16 -8.77
N LYS A 101 -0.51 20.80 -7.53
CA LYS A 101 -1.00 21.49 -6.32
C LYS A 101 -0.16 22.71 -5.91
N ASN A 102 1.15 22.70 -6.16
CA ASN A 102 2.03 23.82 -5.78
C ASN A 102 1.78 25.08 -6.63
N ARG A 103 1.24 24.95 -7.84
CA ARG A 103 0.86 26.10 -8.68
C ARG A 103 -0.28 26.94 -8.10
N SER A 104 -1.23 26.32 -7.39
CA SER A 104 -2.32 27.05 -6.74
C SER A 104 -1.91 27.73 -5.43
N ALA A 105 -0.85 27.25 -4.75
CA ALA A 105 -0.29 27.92 -3.58
C ALA A 105 0.55 29.15 -3.98
N PHE A 106 1.26 29.10 -5.12
CA PHE A 106 2.08 30.21 -5.60
C PHE A 106 1.27 31.41 -6.13
N ILE A 107 -0.01 31.24 -6.46
CA ILE A 107 -0.89 32.32 -6.96
C ILE A 107 -1.58 33.08 -5.82
N LEU A 108 -1.57 32.57 -4.58
CA LEU A 108 -2.18 33.22 -3.42
C LEU A 108 -1.18 33.98 -2.53
N ASP A 109 0.08 34.09 -2.96
CA ASP A 109 1.15 34.83 -2.27
C ASP A 109 1.72 35.98 -3.13
N GLN A 110 0.95 36.50 -4.11
CA GLN A 110 1.28 37.72 -4.87
C GLN A 110 0.19 38.79 -4.75
#